data_AF-A0A2V8N4I3-F1
#
_entry.id   AF-A0A2V8N4I3-F1
#
_cell.length_a   1.000
_cell.length_b   1.000
_cell.length_c   1.000
_cell.angle_alpha   90.00
_cell.angle_beta   90.00
_cell.angle_gamma   90.00
#
_symmetry.space_group_name_H-M   'P 1'
#
loop_
_entity.id
_entity.type
_entity.pdbx_description
1 polymer ?
#
loop_
_entity_poly.entity_id
_entity_poly.type
_entity_poly.pdbx_seq_one_letter_code
_entity_poly.pdbx_strand_id
1 'polypeptide(L)'
;KWLGDPAFDAVFEELNRRNAVVYTHPNTANCCKNLLPNIGDGAIEWGTDTTRAIAQMVFGGAAARYANVRMIFSHGGGTMPFLIERFTAMARSAQFAPKFPQGFGGAAARFFYDTAQVANPAAMSALSKVVPISQIVFGTDY
;
A
#
# COMPACT_ATOMS: atom_id res chain seq x y z
N LYS A 1 -4.31 10.78 9.24
CA LYS A 1 -4.63 10.90 7.80
C LYS A 1 -3.61 10.08 7.05
N TRP A 2 -4.02 9.32 6.05
CA TRP A 2 -3.15 8.47 5.24
C TRP A 2 -3.04 9.03 3.82
N LEU A 3 -2.06 8.54 3.05
CA LEU A 3 -1.94 8.87 1.63
C LEU A 3 -3.26 8.60 0.89
N GLY A 4 -3.68 9.56 0.07
CA GLY A 4 -4.98 9.52 -0.61
C GLY A 4 -6.15 10.13 0.17
N ASP A 5 -5.90 10.66 1.37
CA ASP A 5 -6.80 11.60 2.04
C ASP A 5 -6.86 12.93 1.27
N PRO A 6 -8.05 13.57 1.12
CA PRO A 6 -8.19 14.83 0.40
C PRO A 6 -7.30 15.97 0.90
N ALA A 7 -6.86 15.92 2.15
CA ALA A 7 -5.90 16.89 2.69
C ALA A 7 -4.55 16.91 1.95
N PHE A 8 -4.26 15.88 1.15
CA PHE A 8 -3.04 15.77 0.34
C PHE A 8 -3.28 15.96 -1.16
N ASP A 9 -4.51 16.29 -1.60
CA ASP A 9 -4.87 16.34 -3.01
C ASP A 9 -3.97 17.32 -3.80
N ALA A 10 -3.68 18.53 -3.27
CA ALA A 10 -2.81 19.50 -3.94
C ALA A 10 -1.38 18.96 -4.21
N VAL A 11 -0.84 18.15 -3.30
CA VAL A 11 0.47 17.51 -3.49
C VAL A 11 0.37 16.41 -4.54
N PHE A 12 -0.67 15.58 -4.48
CA PHE A 12 -0.88 14.51 -5.45
C PHE A 12 -1.20 15.02 -6.86
N GLU A 13 -1.87 16.17 -6.99
CA GLU A 13 -2.09 16.86 -8.26
C GLU A 13 -0.75 17.23 -8.92
N GLU A 14 0.18 17.83 -8.19
CA GLU A 14 1.49 18.18 -8.72
C GLU A 14 2.36 16.96 -9.03
N LEU A 15 2.33 15.94 -8.17
CA LEU A 15 3.03 14.68 -8.41
C LEU A 15 2.49 13.98 -9.66
N ASN A 16 1.17 13.98 -9.84
CA ASN A 16 0.51 13.40 -11.00
C ASN A 16 0.84 14.18 -12.28
N ARG A 17 0.82 15.51 -12.24
CA ARG A 17 1.21 16.38 -13.37
C ARG A 17 2.65 16.12 -13.83
N ARG A 18 3.53 15.73 -12.90
CA ARG A 18 4.96 15.45 -13.16
C ARG A 18 5.26 13.98 -13.46
N ASN A 19 4.26 13.09 -13.47
CA ASN A 19 4.46 11.63 -13.61
C ASN A 19 5.49 11.07 -12.59
N ALA A 20 5.44 11.61 -11.36
CA ALA A 20 6.46 11.39 -10.35
C ALA A 20 6.52 9.92 -9.90
N VAL A 21 7.71 9.48 -9.50
CA VAL A 21 7.89 8.28 -8.68
C VAL A 21 7.87 8.71 -7.23
N VAL A 22 7.06 8.03 -6.41
CA VAL A 22 6.91 8.34 -4.99
C VAL A 22 7.18 7.09 -4.20
N TYR A 23 8.26 7.12 -3.42
CA TYR A 23 8.53 6.11 -2.42
C TYR A 23 7.84 6.48 -1.11
N THR A 24 7.35 5.48 -0.38
CA THR A 24 6.63 5.67 0.89
C THR A 24 7.25 4.79 1.95
N HIS A 25 7.51 5.34 3.13
CA HIS A 25 7.94 4.61 4.30
C HIS A 25 6.89 4.78 5.40
N PRO A 26 6.54 3.71 6.14
CA PRO A 26 5.58 3.79 7.22
C PRO A 26 6.12 4.60 8.40
N ASN A 27 5.21 5.05 9.26
CA ASN A 27 5.56 5.55 10.58
C ASN A 27 4.46 5.15 11.57
N THR A 28 4.75 5.17 12.86
CA THR A 28 3.72 4.83 13.85
C THR A 28 2.67 5.93 13.93
N ALA A 29 1.44 5.60 13.57
CA ALA A 29 0.28 6.47 13.75
C ALA A 29 0.06 6.79 15.25
N ASN A 30 -0.37 8.01 15.58
CA ASN A 30 -0.54 8.45 16.98
C ASN A 30 -1.48 7.57 17.80
N CYS A 31 -2.46 6.91 17.18
CA CYS A 31 -3.36 5.95 17.83
C CYS A 31 -2.67 4.70 18.37
N CYS A 32 -1.49 4.42 17.86
CA CYS A 32 -0.98 3.07 17.74
C CYS A 32 0.47 2.99 18.25
N LYS A 33 0.90 4.00 19.03
CA LYS A 33 2.22 4.07 19.65
C LYS A 33 2.24 3.35 20.98
N ASN A 34 3.30 2.58 21.24
CA ASN A 34 3.56 1.92 22.52
C ASN A 34 2.41 1.01 23.00
N LEU A 35 1.76 0.30 22.06
CA LEU A 35 0.64 -0.59 22.40
C LEU A 35 1.07 -1.82 23.20
N LEU A 36 2.33 -2.25 23.04
CA LEU A 36 2.89 -3.42 23.70
C LEU A 36 4.17 -3.04 24.45
N PRO A 37 4.30 -3.38 25.75
CA PRO A 37 5.53 -3.10 26.48
C PRO A 37 6.70 -3.89 25.89
N ASN A 38 7.85 -3.23 25.72
CA ASN A 38 9.12 -3.81 25.24
C ASN A 38 9.11 -4.35 23.80
N ILE A 39 8.04 -4.15 23.02
CA ILE A 39 7.99 -4.49 21.60
C ILE A 39 7.92 -3.18 20.82
N GLY A 40 8.93 -2.91 20.00
CA GLY A 40 8.95 -1.71 19.17
C GLY A 40 7.82 -1.70 18.14
N ASP A 41 7.23 -0.53 17.91
CA ASP A 41 6.08 -0.36 17.01
C ASP A 41 6.33 -0.94 15.60
N GLY A 42 7.58 -0.88 15.13
CA GLY A 42 7.98 -1.38 13.80
C GLY A 42 7.73 -2.87 13.58
N ALA A 43 7.61 -3.66 14.65
CA ALA A 43 7.34 -5.09 14.53
C ALA A 43 5.96 -5.39 13.93
N ILE A 44 4.96 -4.51 14.13
CA ILE A 44 3.57 -4.74 13.72
C ILE A 44 2.96 -3.51 13.05
N GLU A 45 3.12 -2.34 13.67
CA GLU A 45 2.36 -1.15 13.31
C GLU A 45 2.82 -0.54 12.00
N TRP A 46 4.10 -0.64 11.65
CA TRP A 46 4.61 -0.13 10.38
C TRP A 46 4.04 -0.88 9.18
N GLY A 47 4.02 -2.22 9.24
CA GLY A 47 3.36 -3.03 8.22
C GLY A 47 1.86 -2.73 8.11
N THR A 48 1.20 -2.46 9.24
CA THR A 48 -0.22 -2.09 9.26
C THR A 48 -0.45 -0.67 8.73
N ASP A 49 0.46 0.26 8.98
CA ASP A 49 0.43 1.64 8.47
C ASP A 49 0.53 1.67 6.94
N THR A 50 1.48 0.95 6.35
CA THR A 50 1.57 0.77 4.90
C THR A 50 0.28 0.20 4.32
N THR A 51 -0.30 -0.83 4.95
CA THR A 51 -1.58 -1.42 4.52
C THR A 51 -2.72 -0.39 4.54
N ARG A 52 -2.79 0.45 5.56
CA ARG A 52 -3.79 1.54 5.65
C ARG A 52 -3.59 2.59 4.56
N ALA A 53 -2.34 2.94 4.25
CA ALA A 53 -2.03 3.84 3.14
C ALA A 53 -2.48 3.27 1.78
N ILE A 54 -2.21 1.99 1.53
CA ILE A 54 -2.69 1.30 0.30
C ILE A 54 -4.22 1.30 0.25
N ALA A 55 -4.89 0.92 1.35
CA ALA A 55 -6.35 0.90 1.41
C ALA A 55 -6.96 2.29 1.14
N GLN A 56 -6.43 3.34 1.76
CA GLN A 56 -6.90 4.71 1.56
C GLN A 56 -6.67 5.18 0.12
N MET A 57 -5.49 4.93 -0.45
CA MET A 57 -5.20 5.27 -1.84
C MET A 57 -6.18 4.59 -2.81
N VAL A 58 -6.42 3.30 -2.62
CA VAL A 58 -7.23 2.48 -3.52
C VAL A 58 -8.72 2.76 -3.34
N PHE A 59 -9.27 2.54 -2.14
CA PHE A 59 -10.71 2.65 -1.89
C PHE A 59 -11.18 4.10 -1.74
N GLY A 60 -10.29 5.02 -1.32
CA GLY A 60 -10.55 6.46 -1.37
C GLY A 60 -10.50 7.05 -2.80
N GLY A 61 -10.12 6.25 -3.80
CA GLY A 61 -10.13 6.60 -5.21
C GLY A 61 -8.96 7.49 -5.66
N ALA A 62 -8.06 7.89 -4.76
CA ALA A 62 -6.90 8.71 -5.09
C ALA A 62 -5.98 8.01 -6.12
N ALA A 63 -5.81 6.69 -6.01
CA ALA A 63 -5.04 5.89 -6.95
C ALA A 63 -5.58 5.96 -8.40
N ALA A 64 -6.88 6.14 -8.56
CA ALA A 64 -7.54 6.29 -9.86
C ALA A 64 -7.50 7.75 -10.35
N ARG A 65 -7.67 8.73 -9.45
CA ARG A 65 -7.57 10.16 -9.77
C ARG A 65 -6.15 10.56 -10.20
N TYR A 66 -5.15 10.04 -9.49
CA TYR A 66 -3.74 10.37 -9.67
C TYR A 66 -2.98 9.23 -10.35
N ALA A 67 -3.50 8.82 -11.52
CA ALA A 67 -3.07 7.60 -12.20
C ALA A 67 -1.62 7.62 -12.72
N ASN A 68 -1.00 8.81 -12.84
CA ASN A 68 0.37 8.96 -13.33
C ASN A 68 1.43 8.91 -12.22
N VAL A 69 1.02 8.90 -10.96
CA VAL A 69 1.94 8.76 -9.83
C VAL A 69 2.33 7.28 -9.70
N ARG A 70 3.63 7.01 -9.81
CA ARG A 70 4.20 5.67 -9.61
C ARG A 70 4.57 5.49 -8.15
N MET A 71 3.65 4.91 -7.38
CA MET A 71 3.87 4.64 -5.96
C MET A 71 4.76 3.40 -5.76
N ILE A 72 5.69 3.49 -4.81
CA ILE A 72 6.46 2.37 -4.26
C ILE A 72 6.14 2.27 -2.77
N PHE A 73 5.57 1.14 -2.36
CA PHE A 73 5.22 0.87 -0.97
C PHE A 73 6.31 0.04 -0.28
N SER A 74 6.73 0.51 0.90
CA SER A 74 7.70 -0.20 1.73
C SER A 74 7.23 -1.57 2.19
N HIS A 75 8.21 -2.42 2.45
CA HIS A 75 8.08 -3.69 3.18
C HIS A 75 7.04 -4.62 2.57
N GLY A 76 7.11 -4.81 1.26
CA GLY A 76 6.22 -5.69 0.50
C GLY A 76 4.75 -5.28 0.53
N GLY A 77 4.46 -4.00 0.79
CA GLY A 77 3.09 -3.52 0.96
C GLY A 77 2.51 -3.83 2.35
N GLY A 78 3.38 -4.07 3.33
CA GLY A 78 3.01 -4.31 4.71
C GLY A 78 2.24 -5.62 4.88
N THR A 79 1.11 -5.57 5.60
CA THR A 79 0.24 -6.73 5.82
C THR A 79 -0.78 -6.97 4.71
N MET A 80 -0.85 -6.11 3.68
CA MET A 80 -1.82 -6.21 2.59
C MET A 80 -1.80 -7.57 1.89
N PRO A 81 -0.64 -8.16 1.52
CA PRO A 81 -0.64 -9.45 0.83
C PRO A 81 -1.31 -10.57 1.64
N PHE A 82 -1.16 -10.53 2.96
CA PHE A 82 -1.79 -11.49 3.86
C PHE A 82 -3.30 -11.23 4.03
N LEU A 83 -3.74 -9.97 3.90
CA LEU A 83 -5.15 -9.56 4.00
C LEU A 83 -5.88 -9.55 2.66
N ILE A 84 -5.31 -10.13 1.61
CA ILE A 84 -5.80 -10.01 0.22
C ILE A 84 -7.27 -10.38 0.03
N GLU A 85 -7.77 -11.39 0.75
CA GLU A 85 -9.16 -11.80 0.68
C GLU A 85 -10.11 -10.68 1.11
N ARG A 86 -9.74 -9.93 2.16
CA ARG A 86 -10.53 -8.79 2.66
C ARG A 86 -10.59 -7.66 1.65
N PHE A 87 -9.45 -7.32 1.04
CA PHE A 87 -9.37 -6.29 0.00
C PHE A 87 -10.16 -6.68 -1.25
N THR A 88 -10.08 -7.95 -1.64
CA THR A 88 -10.84 -8.49 -2.78
C THR A 88 -12.34 -8.48 -2.50
N ALA A 89 -12.77 -8.87 -1.30
CA ALA A 89 -14.16 -8.81 -0.89
C ALA A 89 -14.69 -7.36 -0.88
N MET A 90 -13.92 -6.42 -0.33
CA MET A 90 -14.26 -4.99 -0.37
C MET A 90 -14.42 -4.48 -1.79
N ALA A 91 -13.48 -4.78 -2.70
CA ALA A 91 -13.56 -4.36 -4.10
C ALA A 91 -14.77 -4.95 -4.85
N ARG A 92 -15.32 -6.08 -4.39
CA ARG A 92 -16.52 -6.72 -4.95
C ARG A 92 -17.83 -6.24 -4.31
N SER A 93 -17.77 -5.52 -3.19
CA SER A 93 -18.98 -4.99 -2.54
C SER A 93 -19.74 -4.03 -3.46
N ALA A 94 -21.06 -3.93 -3.30
CA ALA A 94 -21.91 -3.06 -4.13
C ALA A 94 -21.42 -1.60 -4.15
N GLN A 95 -20.84 -1.12 -3.04
CA GLN A 95 -20.29 0.23 -2.92
C GLN A 95 -19.08 0.47 -3.83
N PHE A 96 -18.23 -0.55 -4.02
CA PHE A 96 -16.94 -0.40 -4.68
C PHE A 96 -16.86 -1.07 -6.04
N ALA A 97 -17.64 -2.13 -6.31
CA ALA A 97 -17.58 -2.92 -7.54
C ALA A 97 -17.58 -2.07 -8.84
N PRO A 98 -18.38 -1.00 -8.98
CA PRO A 98 -18.33 -0.15 -10.18
C PRO A 98 -16.98 0.55 -10.41
N LYS A 99 -16.20 0.76 -9.35
CA LYS A 99 -14.88 1.41 -9.39
C LYS A 99 -13.72 0.43 -9.62
N PHE A 100 -13.97 -0.89 -9.55
CA PHE A 100 -12.95 -1.93 -9.65
C PHE A 100 -13.30 -2.96 -10.74
N PRO A 101 -13.35 -2.57 -12.02
CA PRO A 101 -13.67 -3.50 -13.12
C PRO A 101 -12.68 -4.66 -13.26
N GLN A 102 -11.43 -4.49 -12.79
CA GLN A 102 -10.40 -5.54 -12.73
C GLN A 102 -10.20 -6.10 -11.32
N GLY A 103 -11.14 -5.86 -10.42
CA GLY A 103 -11.04 -6.17 -8.99
C GLY A 103 -9.89 -5.43 -8.30
N PHE A 104 -9.58 -5.84 -7.07
CA PHE A 104 -8.47 -5.28 -6.30
C PHE A 104 -7.10 -5.59 -6.93
N GLY A 105 -6.94 -6.78 -7.53
CA GLY A 105 -5.68 -7.18 -8.17
C GLY A 105 -5.23 -6.19 -9.25
N GLY A 106 -6.13 -5.70 -10.09
CA GLY A 106 -5.81 -4.67 -11.10
C GLY A 106 -5.35 -3.35 -10.47
N ALA A 107 -5.88 -2.96 -9.32
CA ALA A 107 -5.42 -1.77 -8.60
C ALA A 107 -4.04 -1.98 -7.94
N ALA A 108 -3.84 -3.12 -7.29
CA ALA A 108 -2.58 -3.48 -6.65
C ALA A 108 -1.44 -3.61 -7.68
N ALA A 109 -1.70 -4.19 -8.84
CA ALA A 109 -0.72 -4.37 -9.91
C ALA A 109 -0.23 -3.05 -10.55
N ARG A 110 -0.80 -1.90 -10.20
CA ARG A 110 -0.33 -0.58 -10.65
C ARG A 110 0.77 0.02 -9.77
N PHE A 111 0.97 -0.51 -8.57
CA PHE A 111 1.97 -0.02 -7.64
C PHE A 111 3.21 -0.90 -7.64
N PHE A 112 4.30 -0.38 -7.11
CA PHE A 112 5.51 -1.14 -6.83
C PHE A 112 5.65 -1.40 -5.33
N TYR A 113 6.40 -2.43 -4.99
CA TYR A 113 6.57 -2.92 -3.62
C TYR A 113 8.03 -3.31 -3.42
N ASP A 114 8.67 -2.75 -2.40
CA ASP A 114 10.05 -3.14 -2.11
C ASP A 114 10.16 -4.44 -1.31
N THR A 115 11.37 -4.98 -1.21
CA THR A 115 11.68 -6.19 -0.42
C THR A 115 12.21 -5.90 0.99
N ALA A 116 12.27 -4.64 1.42
CA ALA A 116 12.86 -4.26 2.70
C ALA A 116 12.17 -4.99 3.86
N GLN A 117 12.92 -5.61 4.77
CA GLN A 117 12.40 -6.36 5.93
C GLN A 117 11.49 -7.58 5.59
N VAL A 118 11.28 -7.92 4.31
CA VAL A 118 10.34 -8.98 3.91
C VAL A 118 10.91 -9.97 2.88
N ALA A 119 12.21 -9.99 2.67
CA ALA A 119 12.89 -10.86 1.69
C ALA A 119 12.86 -12.37 2.03
N ASN A 120 12.11 -12.80 3.04
CA ASN A 120 11.96 -14.21 3.39
C ASN A 120 10.97 -14.94 2.45
N PRO A 121 11.09 -16.27 2.27
CA PRO A 121 10.23 -17.02 1.36
C PRO A 121 8.73 -16.92 1.65
N ALA A 122 8.34 -16.85 2.93
CA ALA A 122 6.93 -16.81 3.30
C ALA A 122 6.26 -15.50 2.85
N ALA A 123 6.85 -14.36 3.20
CA ALA A 123 6.33 -13.05 2.81
C ALA A 123 6.37 -12.84 1.29
N MET A 124 7.47 -13.21 0.63
CA MET A 124 7.60 -13.08 -0.83
C MET A 124 6.64 -14.00 -1.59
N SER A 125 6.30 -15.18 -1.05
CA SER A 125 5.30 -16.06 -1.65
C SER A 125 3.90 -15.48 -1.61
N ALA A 126 3.57 -14.68 -0.58
CA ALA A 126 2.29 -13.99 -0.50
C ALA A 126 2.25 -12.84 -1.51
N LEU A 127 3.27 -11.96 -1.52
CA LEU A 127 3.32 -10.80 -2.42
C LEU A 127 3.29 -11.21 -3.90
N SER A 128 4.09 -12.21 -4.30
CA SER A 128 4.15 -12.67 -5.70
C SER A 128 2.88 -13.34 -6.21
N LYS A 129 1.97 -13.76 -5.30
CA LYS A 129 0.62 -14.24 -5.67
C LYS A 129 -0.40 -13.10 -5.82
N VAL A 130 -0.08 -11.90 -5.32
CA VAL A 130 -0.97 -10.73 -5.36
C VAL A 130 -0.63 -9.81 -6.53
N VAL A 131 0.67 -9.62 -6.80
CA VAL A 131 1.14 -8.70 -7.85
C VAL A 131 2.14 -9.37 -8.78
N PRO A 132 2.25 -8.90 -10.04
CA PRO A 132 3.28 -9.38 -10.95
C PRO A 132 4.69 -9.16 -10.40
N ILE A 133 5.62 -10.05 -10.74
CA ILE A 133 7.04 -9.91 -10.34
C ILE A 133 7.64 -8.58 -10.81
N SER A 134 7.19 -8.03 -11.95
CA SER A 134 7.63 -6.71 -12.44
C SER A 134 7.29 -5.55 -11.50
N GLN A 135 6.40 -5.76 -10.53
CA GLN A 135 6.03 -4.79 -9.51
C GLN A 135 6.82 -4.94 -8.20
N ILE A 136 7.73 -5.90 -8.12
CA ILE A 136 8.57 -6.14 -6.95
C ILE A 136 9.96 -5.54 -7.21
N VAL A 137 10.40 -4.64 -6.35
CA VAL A 137 11.71 -3.97 -6.45
C VAL A 137 12.56 -4.28 -5.23
N PHE A 138 13.89 -4.25 -5.37
CA PHE A 138 14.78 -4.53 -4.25
C PHE A 138 14.87 -3.32 -3.29
N GLY A 139 14.88 -3.60 -1.98
CA GLY A 139 15.11 -2.61 -0.92
C GLY A 139 15.75 -3.27 0.31
N THR A 140 16.65 -2.53 0.99
CA THR A 140 17.44 -3.05 2.13
C THR A 140 17.01 -2.52 3.49
N ASP A 141 16.44 -1.32 3.56
CA ASP A 141 16.15 -0.61 4.82
C ASP A 141 17.43 -0.25 5.63
N TYR A 142 18.49 0.19 4.93
CA TYR A 142 19.77 0.58 5.53
C TYR A 142 19.94 2.10 5.57
#